data_AF-A0A9P4RCK4-F1
#
_entry.id   AF-A0A9P4RCK4-F1
#
_cell.length_a   1.000
_cell.length_b   1.000
_cell.length_c   1.000
_cell.angle_alpha   90.00
_cell.angle_beta   90.00
_cell.angle_gamma   90.00
#
_symmetry.space_group_name_H-M   'P 1'
#
loop_
_entity.id
_entity.type
_entity.pdbx_description
1 polymer ?
#
loop_
_entity_poly.entity_id
_entity_poly.type
_entity_poly.pdbx_seq_one_letter_code
_entity_poly.pdbx_strand_id
1 'polypeptide(L)'
;MRRVNTSVLPPQATISRIRTRRATGTVGIAVGRKRCRSSESFREGSHGVFDLCLRHCGLSMSRIRELYSLQFSTTNVVVDLVDKCVGKQFYETPNFWQGGVDDAATIKSKPEDHFYQLAIYGGLFGPTLRAFLEGGTLVTGSNGVVVGDVATRLEFLKYCVPDPYCVHHSFQSRFRMEDGEVDPIRRCDRVGPYKGAYLEDLNQNQNALEHMLESTLFNNYWRAIRSVAGPEFYDGPGNGDPVDSWKQHLWQITVMSHGLDAMQMVGGNGRRAQEWKGQLVAWRDAIARMDASNKVSVGPCRTYEFPYLKGDIEILIGPW
;
A
#
# COMPACT_ATOMS: atom_id res chain seq x y z
N MET A 1 20.71 -59.48 46.49
CA MET A 1 21.73 -59.76 45.45
C MET A 1 21.03 -59.91 44.10
N ARG A 2 21.36 -59.05 43.12
CA ARG A 2 21.89 -59.37 41.76
C ARG A 2 20.99 -60.30 40.91
N ARG A 3 20.38 -59.78 39.82
CA ARG A 3 20.88 -59.74 38.40
C ARG A 3 20.80 -61.15 37.74
N VAL A 4 20.29 -61.42 36.53
CA VAL A 4 20.34 -60.76 35.20
C VAL A 4 19.35 -61.43 34.22
N ASN A 5 18.86 -60.64 33.25
CA ASN A 5 18.39 -60.89 31.86
C ASN A 5 17.98 -62.29 31.36
N THR A 6 16.93 -62.29 30.53
CA THR A 6 17.08 -62.60 29.09
C THR A 6 15.99 -61.93 28.26
N SER A 7 16.43 -61.39 27.14
CA SER A 7 15.72 -60.66 26.09
C SER A 7 15.19 -61.59 25.00
N VAL A 8 13.98 -61.35 24.48
CA VAL A 8 13.61 -61.65 23.08
C VAL A 8 12.56 -60.62 22.61
N LEU A 9 12.88 -59.90 21.54
CA LEU A 9 12.03 -58.96 20.79
C LEU A 9 11.12 -59.70 19.78
N PRO A 10 10.00 -59.07 19.35
CA PRO A 10 9.46 -59.25 18.00
C PRO A 10 9.23 -57.87 17.31
N PRO A 11 8.63 -57.80 16.10
CA PRO A 11 9.32 -57.68 14.83
C PRO A 11 9.19 -56.28 14.18
N GLN A 12 10.03 -56.05 13.17
CA GLN A 12 10.23 -54.81 12.44
C GLN A 12 8.97 -54.28 11.71
N ALA A 13 8.62 -53.02 11.97
CA ALA A 13 7.71 -52.25 11.14
C ALA A 13 8.49 -51.47 10.06
N THR A 14 8.09 -51.68 8.82
CA THR A 14 8.65 -51.06 7.61
C THR A 14 8.43 -49.54 7.60
N ILE A 15 9.53 -48.79 7.52
CA ILE A 15 9.56 -47.34 7.40
C ILE A 15 9.23 -46.96 5.94
N SER A 16 8.01 -46.51 5.67
CA SER A 16 7.69 -45.79 4.43
C SER A 16 7.99 -44.30 4.61
N ARG A 17 8.99 -43.82 3.87
CA ARG A 17 9.47 -42.43 3.83
C ARG A 17 8.32 -41.44 3.60
N ILE A 18 8.09 -40.55 4.57
CA ILE A 18 7.28 -39.35 4.41
C ILE A 18 8.04 -38.41 3.46
N ARG A 19 7.55 -38.30 2.23
CA ARG A 19 8.02 -37.32 1.24
C ARG A 19 7.21 -36.04 1.46
N THR A 20 7.79 -35.10 2.21
CA THR A 20 7.26 -33.73 2.36
C THR A 20 7.29 -33.02 1.00
N ARG A 21 6.16 -33.05 0.28
CA ARG A 21 5.92 -32.10 -0.81
C ARG A 21 5.61 -30.74 -0.19
N ARG A 22 6.55 -29.80 -0.28
CA ARG A 22 6.27 -28.37 -0.22
C ARG A 22 5.27 -28.06 -1.32
N ALA A 23 4.01 -27.83 -0.96
CA ALA A 23 3.05 -27.18 -1.83
C ALA A 23 3.39 -25.68 -1.84
N THR A 24 4.06 -25.22 -2.89
CA THR A 24 3.96 -23.82 -3.32
C THR A 24 2.52 -23.61 -3.79
N GLY A 25 1.64 -23.31 -2.85
CA GLY A 25 0.23 -23.03 -3.13
C GLY A 25 0.09 -21.66 -3.76
N THR A 26 0.05 -21.60 -5.08
CA THR A 26 -0.56 -20.47 -5.78
C THR A 26 -2.06 -20.54 -5.48
N VAL A 27 -2.54 -19.71 -4.55
CA VAL A 27 -3.98 -19.54 -4.32
C VAL A 27 -4.53 -18.76 -5.51
N GLY A 28 -5.09 -19.48 -6.49
CA GLY A 28 -5.88 -18.87 -7.54
C GLY A 28 -7.12 -18.22 -6.92
N ILE A 29 -7.27 -16.91 -7.10
CA ILE A 29 -8.44 -16.18 -6.64
C ILE A 29 -9.62 -16.60 -7.52
N ALA A 30 -10.52 -17.42 -6.98
CA ALA A 30 -11.84 -17.63 -7.56
C ALA A 30 -12.66 -16.34 -7.37
N VAL A 31 -12.78 -15.54 -8.44
CA VAL A 31 -13.56 -14.29 -8.45
C VAL A 31 -15.06 -14.62 -8.46
N GLY A 32 -15.61 -14.93 -7.29
CA GLY A 32 -17.04 -14.93 -7.03
C GLY A 32 -17.57 -13.51 -6.92
N ARG A 33 -18.16 -12.98 -8.01
CA ARG A 33 -18.64 -11.58 -8.11
C ARG A 33 -19.82 -11.28 -7.16
N LYS A 34 -19.54 -10.55 -6.08
CA LYS A 34 -20.44 -9.51 -5.56
C LYS A 34 -19.63 -8.22 -5.46
N ARG A 35 -19.80 -7.28 -6.41
CA ARG A 35 -19.13 -5.97 -6.35
C ARG A 35 -19.66 -5.21 -5.13
N CYS A 36 -18.76 -4.72 -4.29
CA CYS A 36 -19.12 -3.78 -3.23
C CYS A 36 -19.61 -2.46 -3.86
N ARG A 37 -20.65 -1.83 -3.28
CA ARG A 37 -21.16 -0.52 -3.74
C ARG A 37 -20.08 0.57 -3.83
N SER A 38 -19.03 0.48 -3.01
CA SER A 38 -17.86 1.36 -3.07
C SER A 38 -17.08 1.29 -4.39
N SER A 39 -17.04 0.11 -5.05
CA SER A 39 -16.36 -0.06 -6.34
C SER A 39 -17.04 0.72 -7.46
N GLU A 40 -18.35 0.93 -7.38
CA GLU A 40 -19.07 1.77 -8.35
C GLU A 40 -18.79 3.25 -8.13
N SER A 41 -18.77 3.72 -6.87
CA SER A 41 -18.38 5.09 -6.52
C SER A 41 -16.93 5.42 -6.90
N PHE A 42 -16.01 4.45 -6.82
CA PHE A 42 -14.64 4.66 -7.29
C PHE A 42 -14.59 5.02 -8.77
N ARG A 43 -15.43 4.43 -9.62
CA ARG A 43 -15.45 4.69 -11.07
C ARG A 43 -15.83 6.12 -11.44
N GLU A 44 -16.40 6.88 -10.52
CA GLU A 44 -16.68 8.32 -10.65
C GLU A 44 -15.51 9.20 -10.19
N GLY A 45 -14.42 8.58 -9.71
CA GLY A 45 -13.22 9.22 -9.20
C GLY A 45 -13.31 9.63 -7.73
N SER A 46 -12.44 10.54 -7.29
CA SER A 46 -12.43 11.06 -5.92
C SER A 46 -13.75 11.73 -5.53
N HIS A 47 -14.42 12.40 -6.48
CA HIS A 47 -15.75 12.98 -6.28
C HIS A 47 -16.80 11.94 -5.89
N GLY A 48 -16.85 10.79 -6.57
CA GLY A 48 -17.80 9.72 -6.22
C GLY A 48 -17.56 9.16 -4.82
N VAL A 49 -16.29 9.09 -4.39
CA VAL A 49 -15.95 8.71 -3.01
C VAL A 49 -16.44 9.73 -2.00
N PHE A 50 -16.22 11.03 -2.27
CA PHE A 50 -16.72 12.08 -1.38
C PHE A 50 -18.24 12.09 -1.30
N ASP A 51 -18.94 11.92 -2.42
CA ASP A 51 -20.40 11.85 -2.44
C ASP A 51 -20.93 10.64 -1.66
N LEU A 52 -20.25 9.48 -1.75
CA LEU A 52 -20.58 8.32 -0.94
C LEU A 52 -20.38 8.60 0.55
N CYS A 53 -19.25 9.21 0.92
CA CYS A 53 -18.95 9.60 2.30
C CYS A 53 -19.97 10.61 2.84
N LEU A 54 -20.37 11.62 2.06
CA LEU A 54 -21.36 12.61 2.48
C LEU A 54 -22.73 11.98 2.72
N ARG A 55 -23.13 10.99 1.91
CA ARG A 55 -24.39 10.25 2.07
C ARG A 55 -24.43 9.38 3.32
N HIS A 56 -23.29 8.85 3.77
CA HIS A 56 -23.25 7.84 4.84
C HIS A 56 -22.64 8.30 6.16
N CYS A 57 -21.64 9.17 6.12
CA CYS A 57 -20.88 9.61 7.30
C CYS A 57 -21.32 11.00 7.79
N GLY A 58 -21.96 11.80 6.93
CA GLY A 58 -22.23 13.21 7.20
C GLY A 58 -20.96 14.03 7.39
N LEU A 59 -21.11 15.36 7.47
CA LEU A 59 -19.99 16.26 7.75
C LEU A 59 -20.43 17.30 8.78
N SER A 60 -19.87 17.21 9.99
CA SER A 60 -20.20 18.17 11.05
C SER A 60 -19.41 19.47 10.86
N MET A 61 -19.99 20.59 11.33
CA MET A 61 -19.28 21.88 11.34
C MET A 61 -18.00 21.84 12.19
N SER A 62 -17.96 21.04 13.26
CA SER A 62 -16.75 20.86 14.05
C SER A 62 -15.64 20.20 13.21
N ARG A 63 -15.98 19.17 12.43
CA ARG A 63 -15.02 18.51 11.54
C ARG A 63 -14.55 19.42 10.41
N ILE A 64 -15.42 20.26 9.85
CA ILE A 64 -15.02 21.27 8.84
C ILE A 64 -14.01 22.24 9.42
N ARG A 65 -14.26 22.76 10.63
CA ARG A 65 -13.33 23.69 11.31
C ARG A 65 -11.99 23.04 11.59
N GLU A 66 -12.00 21.79 12.05
CA GLU A 66 -10.78 21.01 12.27
C GLU A 66 -9.98 20.83 10.97
N LEU A 67 -10.65 20.40 9.88
CA LEU A 67 -10.01 20.25 8.56
C LEU A 67 -9.41 21.58 8.05
N TYR A 68 -10.11 22.69 8.28
CA TYR A 68 -9.61 24.02 7.94
C TYR A 68 -8.36 24.37 8.75
N SER A 69 -8.34 24.09 10.05
CA SER A 69 -7.14 24.30 10.89
C SER A 69 -5.96 23.43 10.45
N LEU A 70 -6.22 22.18 10.02
CA LEU A 70 -5.19 21.28 9.53
C LEU A 70 -4.52 21.75 8.23
N GLN A 71 -5.18 22.62 7.46
CA GLN A 71 -4.64 23.13 6.20
C GLN A 71 -3.26 23.77 6.39
N PHE A 72 -3.10 24.61 7.41
CA PHE A 72 -1.85 25.33 7.67
C PHE A 72 -0.82 24.51 8.41
N SER A 73 -1.24 23.63 9.33
CA SER A 73 -0.32 22.86 10.18
C SER A 73 0.18 21.58 9.53
N THR A 74 -0.59 21.02 8.60
CA THR A 74 -0.38 19.67 8.08
C THR A 74 -0.45 19.63 6.55
N THR A 75 -1.54 20.09 5.94
CA THR A 75 -1.71 19.97 4.49
C THR A 75 -0.60 20.70 3.74
N ASN A 76 -0.35 21.98 4.03
CA ASN A 76 0.68 22.75 3.34
C ASN A 76 2.09 22.16 3.55
N VAL A 77 2.38 21.62 4.73
CA VAL A 77 3.68 21.00 5.04
C VAL A 77 3.89 19.73 4.23
N VAL A 78 2.87 18.87 4.16
CA VAL A 78 2.96 17.64 3.38
C VAL A 78 2.97 17.94 1.89
N VAL A 79 2.15 18.88 1.41
CA VAL A 79 2.15 19.29 0.00
C VAL A 79 3.51 19.86 -0.40
N ASP A 80 4.15 20.69 0.44
CA ASP A 80 5.51 21.18 0.20
C ASP A 80 6.55 20.04 0.13
N LEU A 81 6.42 19.03 1.01
CA LEU A 81 7.25 17.83 0.94
C LEU A 81 7.03 17.06 -0.38
N VAL A 82 5.79 16.88 -0.81
CA VAL A 82 5.46 16.21 -2.08
C VAL A 82 5.99 17.02 -3.27
N ASP A 83 5.86 18.34 -3.24
CA ASP A 83 6.32 19.25 -4.30
C ASP A 83 7.84 19.16 -4.52
N LYS A 84 8.59 18.94 -3.44
CA LYS A 84 10.03 18.68 -3.47
C LYS A 84 10.41 17.29 -3.98
N CYS A 85 9.47 16.36 -4.09
CA CYS A 85 9.70 15.01 -4.62
C CYS A 85 9.23 14.85 -6.07
N VAL A 86 8.10 15.45 -6.46
CA VAL A 86 7.48 15.21 -7.77
C VAL A 86 6.81 16.44 -8.38
N GLY A 87 6.91 17.59 -7.73
CA GLY A 87 6.30 18.83 -8.17
C GLY A 87 7.30 19.82 -8.77
N LYS A 88 6.91 21.10 -8.79
CA LYS A 88 7.69 22.18 -9.39
C LYS A 88 9.01 22.39 -8.65
N GLN A 89 9.00 22.36 -7.31
CA GLN A 89 10.21 22.54 -6.51
C GLN A 89 11.26 21.47 -6.80
N PHE A 90 10.85 20.23 -7.08
CA PHE A 90 11.77 19.17 -7.48
C PHE A 90 12.59 19.56 -8.72
N TYR A 91 11.93 20.02 -9.79
CA TYR A 91 12.58 20.48 -11.03
C TYR A 91 13.43 21.74 -10.86
N GLU A 92 13.15 22.56 -9.86
CA GLU A 92 13.91 23.77 -9.55
C GLU A 92 15.23 23.46 -8.80
N THR A 93 15.49 22.20 -8.45
CA THR A 93 16.74 21.79 -7.81
C THR A 93 17.94 22.11 -8.72
N PRO A 94 18.98 22.83 -8.22
CA PRO A 94 20.17 23.13 -9.00
C PRO A 94 20.82 21.86 -9.55
N ASN A 95 21.26 21.89 -10.80
CA ASN A 95 21.88 20.74 -11.47
C ASN A 95 20.98 19.49 -11.52
N PHE A 96 19.65 19.66 -11.60
CA PHE A 96 18.67 18.56 -11.63
C PHE A 96 19.10 17.37 -12.52
N TRP A 97 19.40 17.63 -13.80
CA TRP A 97 19.85 16.61 -14.76
C TRP A 97 21.34 16.24 -14.66
N GLN A 98 22.10 16.89 -13.78
CA GLN A 98 23.55 16.77 -13.63
C GLN A 98 23.95 16.26 -12.24
N GLY A 99 23.06 15.50 -11.58
CA GLY A 99 23.32 14.87 -10.28
C GLY A 99 22.95 15.74 -9.07
N GLY A 100 22.14 16.79 -9.26
CA GLY A 100 21.56 17.57 -8.17
C GLY A 100 20.49 16.81 -7.36
N VAL A 101 19.90 15.78 -7.97
CA VAL A 101 18.99 14.81 -7.34
C VAL A 101 19.44 13.39 -7.67
N ASP A 102 19.10 12.43 -6.82
CA ASP A 102 19.42 11.01 -6.98
C ASP A 102 18.49 10.30 -7.97
N ASP A 103 17.33 10.88 -8.25
CA ASP A 103 16.20 10.26 -8.94
C ASP A 103 15.60 11.18 -10.02
N ALA A 104 16.43 11.85 -10.82
CA ALA A 104 15.93 12.80 -11.83
C ALA A 104 14.94 12.15 -12.82
N ALA A 105 13.68 12.60 -12.81
CA ALA A 105 12.61 12.09 -13.67
C ALA A 105 11.70 13.22 -14.19
N THR A 106 11.10 13.01 -15.37
CA THR A 106 10.05 13.88 -15.91
C THR A 106 8.68 13.26 -15.64
N ILE A 107 7.99 13.81 -14.65
CA ILE A 107 6.68 13.38 -14.18
C ILE A 107 5.71 14.57 -14.13
N LYS A 108 4.63 14.51 -14.91
CA LYS A 108 3.56 15.51 -14.89
C LYS A 108 2.62 15.22 -13.71
N SER A 109 2.70 16.01 -12.64
CA SER A 109 1.95 15.75 -11.41
C SER A 109 1.40 17.04 -10.76
N LYS A 110 0.51 16.89 -9.78
CA LYS A 110 0.04 17.98 -8.92
C LYS A 110 0.20 17.57 -7.46
N PRO A 111 1.12 18.17 -6.70
CA PRO A 111 1.39 17.78 -5.32
C PRO A 111 0.17 17.78 -4.39
N GLU A 112 -0.78 18.69 -4.61
CA GLU A 112 -2.00 18.78 -3.81
C GLU A 112 -2.88 17.53 -3.97
N ASP A 113 -2.94 16.96 -5.18
CA ASP A 113 -3.73 15.77 -5.46
C ASP A 113 -3.18 14.57 -4.67
N HIS A 114 -1.84 14.44 -4.59
CA HIS A 114 -1.17 13.34 -3.88
C HIS A 114 -1.39 13.36 -2.38
N PHE A 115 -1.47 14.55 -1.76
CA PHE A 115 -1.86 14.67 -0.36
C PHE A 115 -3.22 14.01 -0.11
N TYR A 116 -4.22 14.36 -0.92
CA TYR A 116 -5.57 13.80 -0.76
C TYR A 116 -5.63 12.33 -1.13
N GLN A 117 -4.90 11.90 -2.17
CA GLN A 117 -4.84 10.49 -2.56
C GLN A 117 -4.27 9.62 -1.44
N LEU A 118 -3.16 10.03 -0.80
CA LEU A 118 -2.60 9.36 0.38
C LEU A 118 -3.58 9.37 1.56
N ALA A 119 -4.18 10.52 1.85
CA ALA A 119 -5.11 10.66 2.98
C ALA A 119 -6.37 9.81 2.81
N ILE A 120 -6.94 9.75 1.59
CA ILE A 120 -8.12 8.94 1.28
C ILE A 120 -7.75 7.46 1.29
N TYR A 121 -6.64 7.07 0.65
CA TYR A 121 -6.19 5.67 0.63
C TYR A 121 -5.97 5.14 2.04
N GLY A 122 -5.22 5.87 2.87
CA GLY A 122 -4.99 5.51 4.27
C GLY A 122 -6.27 5.56 5.12
N GLY A 123 -7.21 6.47 4.83
CA GLY A 123 -8.49 6.54 5.52
C GLY A 123 -9.42 5.36 5.19
N LEU A 124 -9.45 4.93 3.93
CA LEU A 124 -10.30 3.82 3.46
C LEU A 124 -9.75 2.45 3.87
N PHE A 125 -8.44 2.25 3.74
CA PHE A 125 -7.82 0.93 3.87
C PHE A 125 -7.02 0.74 5.16
N GLY A 126 -6.65 1.83 5.84
CA GLY A 126 -5.98 1.79 7.14
C GLY A 126 -6.71 1.03 8.25
N PRO A 127 -8.06 1.05 8.35
CA PRO A 127 -8.78 0.21 9.30
C PRO A 127 -8.52 -1.29 9.10
N THR A 128 -8.43 -1.74 7.84
CA THR A 128 -8.10 -3.15 7.52
C THR A 128 -6.70 -3.51 7.99
N LEU A 129 -5.75 -2.60 7.80
CA LEU A 129 -4.38 -2.77 8.29
C LEU A 129 -4.33 -2.85 9.82
N ARG A 130 -5.08 -1.99 10.54
CA ARG A 130 -5.15 -2.06 12.02
C ARG A 130 -5.69 -3.39 12.51
N ALA A 131 -6.78 -3.87 11.94
CA ALA A 131 -7.33 -5.16 12.32
C ALA A 131 -6.35 -6.31 12.02
N PHE A 132 -5.61 -6.21 10.91
CA PHE A 132 -4.53 -7.15 10.61
C PHE A 132 -3.42 -7.13 11.67
N LEU A 133 -3.02 -5.94 12.14
CA LEU A 133 -2.03 -5.80 13.22
C LEU A 133 -2.51 -6.34 14.56
N GLU A 134 -3.80 -6.15 14.88
CA GLU A 134 -4.38 -6.54 16.17
C GLU A 134 -4.75 -8.02 16.24
N GLY A 135 -5.31 -8.57 15.17
CA GLY A 135 -5.88 -9.92 15.14
C GLY A 135 -5.17 -10.92 14.22
N GLY A 136 -4.19 -10.48 13.43
CA GLY A 136 -3.55 -11.33 12.41
C GLY A 136 -4.47 -11.71 11.25
N THR A 137 -5.68 -11.14 11.20
CA THR A 137 -6.72 -11.43 10.20
C THR A 137 -7.22 -10.14 9.56
N LEU A 138 -7.46 -10.17 8.26
CA LEU A 138 -8.05 -9.04 7.55
C LEU A 138 -9.53 -8.87 7.94
N VAL A 139 -10.01 -7.63 7.98
CA VAL A 139 -11.43 -7.32 8.22
C VAL A 139 -12.28 -7.90 7.10
N THR A 140 -13.27 -8.73 7.45
CA THR A 140 -14.33 -9.15 6.53
C THR A 140 -15.61 -8.38 6.85
N GLY A 141 -16.28 -7.88 5.82
CA GLY A 141 -17.59 -7.26 5.91
C GLY A 141 -18.68 -8.30 6.22
N SER A 142 -19.90 -7.83 6.48
CA SER A 142 -21.05 -8.68 6.86
C SER A 142 -21.45 -9.74 5.81
N ASN A 143 -20.94 -9.63 4.59
CA ASN A 143 -21.13 -10.58 3.48
C ASN A 143 -19.92 -11.52 3.28
N GLY A 144 -18.91 -11.47 4.17
CA GLY A 144 -17.68 -12.24 4.05
C GLY A 144 -16.62 -11.65 3.09
N VAL A 145 -16.87 -10.47 2.50
CA VAL A 145 -15.89 -9.80 1.61
C VAL A 145 -14.86 -9.04 2.44
N VAL A 146 -13.57 -9.27 2.19
CA VAL A 146 -12.50 -8.52 2.87
C VAL A 146 -12.64 -7.03 2.54
N VAL A 147 -12.83 -6.20 3.57
CA VAL A 147 -12.84 -4.74 3.42
C VAL A 147 -11.44 -4.33 2.98
N GLY A 148 -11.31 -3.72 1.81
CA GLY A 148 -10.01 -3.34 1.28
C GLY A 148 -9.18 -4.50 0.72
N ASP A 149 -9.83 -5.52 0.15
CA ASP A 149 -9.14 -6.52 -0.66
C ASP A 149 -8.36 -5.90 -1.82
N VAL A 150 -7.43 -6.67 -2.39
CA VAL A 150 -6.58 -6.22 -3.51
C VAL A 150 -7.42 -5.65 -4.65
N ALA A 151 -8.51 -6.31 -5.02
CA ALA A 151 -9.38 -5.86 -6.11
C ALA A 151 -10.01 -4.48 -5.83
N THR A 152 -10.49 -4.24 -4.60
CA THR A 152 -11.08 -2.96 -4.18
C THR A 152 -10.03 -1.85 -4.16
N ARG A 153 -8.82 -2.15 -3.68
CA ARG A 153 -7.70 -1.18 -3.68
C ARG A 153 -7.26 -0.81 -5.09
N LEU A 154 -7.15 -1.79 -5.98
CA LEU A 154 -6.83 -1.56 -7.38
C LEU A 154 -7.94 -0.76 -8.08
N GLU A 155 -9.21 -1.02 -7.78
CA GLU A 155 -10.31 -0.22 -8.32
C GLU A 155 -10.26 1.24 -7.82
N PHE A 156 -9.89 1.47 -6.54
CA PHE A 156 -9.61 2.81 -6.04
C PHE A 156 -8.46 3.46 -6.83
N LEU A 157 -7.32 2.78 -7.00
CA LEU A 157 -6.18 3.35 -7.71
C LEU A 157 -6.50 3.70 -9.15
N LYS A 158 -7.20 2.82 -9.88
CA LYS A 158 -7.61 3.09 -11.26
C LYS A 158 -8.30 4.43 -11.42
N TYR A 159 -9.24 4.78 -10.55
CA TYR A 159 -10.14 5.90 -10.80
C TYR A 159 -9.99 7.07 -9.81
N CYS A 160 -9.54 6.84 -8.58
CA CYS A 160 -9.27 7.91 -7.62
C CYS A 160 -7.82 8.43 -7.69
N VAL A 161 -6.92 7.68 -8.34
CA VAL A 161 -5.54 8.08 -8.64
C VAL A 161 -5.31 7.94 -10.15
N PRO A 162 -5.96 8.77 -10.99
CA PRO A 162 -5.96 8.55 -12.43
C PRO A 162 -4.56 8.73 -13.01
N ASP A 163 -4.16 7.83 -13.90
CA ASP A 163 -2.86 7.83 -14.55
C ASP A 163 -2.99 7.32 -16.01
N PRO A 164 -2.37 7.99 -17.00
CA PRO A 164 -2.44 7.55 -18.39
C PRO A 164 -1.88 6.14 -18.62
N TYR A 165 -0.87 5.71 -17.85
CA TYR A 165 -0.29 4.37 -17.96
C TYR A 165 -1.28 3.29 -17.50
N CYS A 166 -2.16 3.58 -16.55
CA CYS A 166 -3.20 2.64 -16.11
C CYS A 166 -4.14 2.26 -17.28
N VAL A 167 -4.53 3.24 -18.10
CA VAL A 167 -5.34 2.99 -19.30
C VAL A 167 -4.50 2.36 -20.41
N HIS A 168 -3.30 2.87 -20.68
CA HIS A 168 -2.44 2.36 -21.74
C HIS A 168 -2.06 0.88 -21.52
N HIS A 169 -1.70 0.52 -20.29
CA HIS A 169 -1.27 -0.83 -19.93
C HIS A 169 -2.42 -1.82 -19.88
N SER A 170 -3.66 -1.36 -19.70
CA SER A 170 -4.84 -2.22 -19.89
C SER A 170 -4.93 -2.84 -21.29
N PHE A 171 -4.22 -2.30 -22.30
CA PHE A 171 -4.25 -2.82 -23.67
C PHE A 171 -2.94 -3.52 -24.12
N GLN A 172 -1.89 -3.49 -23.30
CA GLN A 172 -0.59 -4.09 -23.65
C GLN A 172 -0.61 -5.62 -23.55
N SER A 173 0.14 -6.28 -24.44
CA SER A 173 0.22 -7.75 -24.50
C SER A 173 0.78 -8.39 -23.23
N ARG A 174 1.75 -7.76 -22.57
CA ARG A 174 2.38 -8.28 -21.33
C ARG A 174 1.42 -8.39 -20.13
N PHE A 175 0.24 -7.78 -20.23
CA PHE A 175 -0.78 -7.78 -19.18
C PHE A 175 -2.06 -8.53 -19.59
N ARG A 176 -2.00 -9.28 -20.70
CA ARG A 176 -3.04 -10.21 -21.12
C ARG A 176 -2.85 -11.57 -20.45
N MET A 177 -3.95 -12.24 -20.20
CA MET A 177 -4.00 -13.63 -19.75
C MET A 177 -3.59 -14.57 -20.90
N GLU A 178 -3.42 -15.87 -20.61
CA GLU A 178 -3.00 -16.87 -21.61
C GLU A 178 -3.96 -16.97 -22.80
N ASP A 179 -5.25 -16.67 -22.59
CA ASP A 179 -6.28 -16.62 -23.62
C ASP A 179 -6.27 -15.31 -24.45
N GLY A 180 -5.38 -14.38 -24.13
CA GLY A 180 -5.26 -13.08 -24.79
C GLY A 180 -6.23 -12.02 -24.27
N GLU A 181 -7.10 -12.34 -23.30
CA GLU A 181 -7.99 -11.36 -22.67
C GLU A 181 -7.24 -10.49 -21.66
N VAL A 182 -7.73 -9.27 -21.42
CA VAL A 182 -7.17 -8.40 -20.39
C VAL A 182 -7.56 -8.93 -19.01
N ASP A 183 -6.60 -9.06 -18.10
CA ASP A 183 -6.91 -9.41 -16.72
C ASP A 183 -7.98 -8.46 -16.15
N PRO A 184 -9.17 -8.95 -15.75
CA PRO A 184 -10.26 -8.11 -15.25
C PRO A 184 -9.85 -7.20 -14.09
N ILE A 185 -8.86 -7.60 -13.28
CA ILE A 185 -8.38 -6.81 -12.14
C ILE A 185 -7.53 -5.62 -12.60
N ARG A 186 -6.88 -5.71 -13.77
CA ARG A 186 -6.07 -4.64 -14.38
C ARG A 186 -6.88 -3.74 -15.30
N ARG A 187 -7.97 -4.28 -15.88
CA ARG A 187 -8.83 -3.54 -16.80
C ARG A 187 -9.29 -2.20 -16.21
N CYS A 188 -8.95 -1.13 -16.91
CA CYS A 188 -9.39 0.24 -16.64
C CYS A 188 -10.31 0.72 -17.76
N ASP A 189 -11.57 1.03 -17.43
CA ASP A 189 -12.56 1.49 -18.40
C ASP A 189 -12.50 3.04 -18.53
N ARG A 190 -12.88 3.58 -19.69
CA ARG A 190 -12.93 5.04 -19.93
C ARG A 190 -14.16 5.69 -19.28
N VAL A 191 -14.20 5.71 -17.96
CA VAL A 191 -15.25 6.32 -17.12
C VAL A 191 -14.65 7.31 -16.12
N GLY A 192 -15.51 8.09 -15.46
CA GLY A 192 -15.10 9.08 -14.45
C GLY A 192 -13.96 9.99 -14.95
N PRO A 193 -12.78 9.96 -14.30
CA PRO A 193 -11.65 10.82 -14.67
C PRO A 193 -11.10 10.59 -16.09
N TYR A 194 -11.40 9.44 -16.71
CA TYR A 194 -10.94 9.11 -18.06
C TYR A 194 -11.99 9.41 -19.14
N LYS A 195 -13.21 9.81 -18.76
CA LYS A 195 -14.30 10.03 -19.71
C LYS A 195 -14.03 11.28 -20.55
N GLY A 196 -13.83 11.10 -21.85
CA GLY A 196 -13.59 12.20 -22.79
C GLY A 196 -12.21 12.85 -22.68
N ALA A 197 -11.33 12.34 -21.81
CA ALA A 197 -9.97 12.85 -21.66
C ALA A 197 -9.03 12.27 -22.73
N TYR A 198 -8.15 13.12 -23.26
CA TYR A 198 -6.95 12.66 -23.95
C TYR A 198 -5.92 12.22 -22.91
N LEU A 199 -5.23 11.10 -23.15
CA LEU A 199 -4.31 10.53 -22.17
C LEU A 199 -3.13 11.47 -21.87
N GLU A 200 -2.70 12.27 -22.84
CA GLU A 200 -1.61 13.26 -22.72
C GLU A 200 -1.98 14.42 -21.78
N ASP A 201 -3.27 14.70 -21.63
CA ASP A 201 -3.77 15.75 -20.75
C ASP A 201 -3.79 15.30 -19.28
N LEU A 202 -3.82 13.99 -19.02
CA LEU A 202 -3.84 13.44 -17.66
C LEU A 202 -2.49 13.64 -16.95
N ASN A 203 -2.56 13.82 -15.63
CA ASN A 203 -1.40 13.73 -14.78
C ASN A 203 -0.95 12.28 -14.62
N GLN A 204 0.34 12.06 -14.46
CA GLN A 204 0.97 10.77 -14.19
C GLN A 204 0.94 10.48 -12.68
N ASN A 205 -0.27 10.45 -12.09
CA ASN A 205 -0.38 10.45 -10.63
C ASN A 205 0.12 9.18 -9.95
N GLN A 206 -0.07 8.01 -10.56
CA GLN A 206 0.40 6.76 -9.99
C GLN A 206 1.93 6.67 -10.11
N ASN A 207 2.47 7.09 -11.25
CA ASN A 207 3.91 7.21 -11.43
C ASN A 207 4.54 8.19 -10.42
N ALA A 208 3.92 9.35 -10.22
CA ALA A 208 4.37 10.33 -9.22
C ALA A 208 4.35 9.76 -7.80
N LEU A 209 3.28 9.06 -7.42
CA LEU A 209 3.23 8.41 -6.10
C LEU A 209 4.30 7.33 -5.97
N GLU A 210 4.50 6.48 -6.96
CA GLU A 210 5.55 5.46 -6.94
C GLU A 210 6.94 6.09 -6.77
N HIS A 211 7.26 7.08 -7.61
CA HIS A 211 8.52 7.82 -7.53
C HIS A 211 8.74 8.46 -6.16
N MET A 212 7.72 9.15 -5.64
CA MET A 212 7.76 9.76 -4.31
C MET A 212 7.95 8.72 -3.19
N LEU A 213 7.32 7.54 -3.30
CA LEU A 213 7.48 6.45 -2.32
C LEU A 213 8.89 5.85 -2.33
N GLU A 214 9.63 5.99 -3.42
CA GLU A 214 11.03 5.57 -3.54
C GLU A 214 12.01 6.68 -3.15
N SER A 215 11.62 7.95 -3.32
CA SER A 215 12.47 9.10 -3.05
C SER A 215 13.12 9.07 -1.68
N THR A 216 14.45 9.27 -1.66
CA THR A 216 15.23 9.34 -0.43
C THR A 216 14.73 10.46 0.49
N LEU A 217 14.34 11.61 -0.08
CA LEU A 217 13.83 12.75 0.66
C LEU A 217 12.55 12.38 1.43
N PHE A 218 11.55 11.83 0.75
CA PHE A 218 10.29 11.43 1.36
C PHE A 218 10.50 10.34 2.41
N ASN A 219 11.30 9.33 2.08
CA ASN A 219 11.61 8.23 2.99
C ASN A 219 12.35 8.67 4.25
N ASN A 220 13.19 9.71 4.19
CA ASN A 220 13.87 10.26 5.36
C ASN A 220 12.88 10.82 6.40
N TYR A 221 11.81 11.49 5.97
CA TYR A 221 10.77 11.98 6.89
C TYR A 221 10.06 10.83 7.61
N TRP A 222 9.65 9.81 6.85
CA TRP A 222 8.97 8.66 7.45
C TRP A 222 9.89 7.81 8.31
N ARG A 223 11.18 7.72 7.97
CA ARG A 223 12.20 7.08 8.81
C ARG A 223 12.34 7.81 10.15
N ALA A 224 12.32 9.13 10.15
CA ALA A 224 12.36 9.92 11.39
C ALA A 224 11.11 9.71 12.27
N ILE A 225 9.94 9.51 11.66
CA ILE A 225 8.70 9.17 12.39
C ILE A 225 8.80 7.75 12.97
N ARG A 226 9.23 6.78 12.18
CA ARG A 226 9.37 5.38 12.62
C ARG A 226 10.39 5.20 13.74
N SER A 227 11.48 5.97 13.72
CA SER A 227 12.54 5.90 14.74
C SER A 227 12.06 6.25 16.16
N VAL A 228 10.93 6.95 16.29
CA VAL A 228 10.28 7.24 17.57
C VAL A 228 9.90 5.96 18.33
N ALA A 229 9.53 4.89 17.61
CA ALA A 229 9.15 3.60 18.19
C ALA A 229 10.30 2.60 18.32
N GLY A 230 11.45 2.85 17.68
CA GLY A 230 12.62 1.98 17.74
C GLY A 230 13.32 1.82 16.39
N PRO A 231 14.33 0.94 16.32
CA PRO A 231 15.05 0.69 15.08
C PRO A 231 14.16 0.03 14.01
N GLU A 232 14.52 0.21 12.75
CA GLU A 232 13.91 -0.47 11.60
C GLU A 232 14.05 -2.00 11.73
N PHE A 233 13.22 -2.74 11.01
CA PHE A 233 13.32 -4.19 10.92
C PHE A 233 14.45 -4.58 9.95
N TYR A 234 15.21 -5.60 10.32
CA TYR A 234 16.27 -6.20 9.50
C TYR A 234 16.06 -7.71 9.50
N ASP A 235 16.06 -8.32 8.31
CA ASP A 235 15.96 -9.77 8.19
C ASP A 235 17.37 -10.38 8.10
N GLY A 236 17.91 -10.84 9.23
CA GLY A 236 19.05 -11.76 9.28
C GLY A 236 20.42 -11.18 9.70
N PRO A 237 21.42 -12.06 9.96
CA PRO A 237 22.72 -11.69 10.56
C PRO A 237 23.77 -11.16 9.55
N GLY A 238 23.35 -10.66 8.39
CA GLY A 238 24.24 -10.04 7.40
C GLY A 238 23.80 -8.60 7.13
N ASN A 239 24.71 -7.78 6.59
CA ASN A 239 24.47 -6.41 6.11
C ASN A 239 23.46 -6.35 4.94
N GLY A 240 22.33 -7.04 5.04
CA GLY A 240 21.22 -6.94 4.10
C GLY A 240 20.55 -5.58 4.23
N ASP A 241 20.17 -5.01 3.10
CA ASP A 241 19.41 -3.78 3.07
C ASP A 241 18.09 -3.99 3.86
N PRO A 242 17.77 -3.16 4.87
CA PRO A 242 16.49 -3.25 5.59
C PRO A 242 15.27 -3.25 4.64
N VAL A 243 15.42 -2.73 3.42
CA VAL A 243 14.37 -2.71 2.39
C VAL A 243 13.84 -4.11 2.06
N ASP A 244 14.63 -5.18 2.16
CA ASP A 244 14.15 -6.52 1.74
C ASP A 244 13.33 -7.28 2.79
N SER A 245 13.20 -6.74 4.01
CA SER A 245 12.36 -7.35 5.04
C SER A 245 10.87 -7.07 4.78
N TRP A 246 10.04 -8.12 4.74
CA TRP A 246 8.59 -7.93 4.64
C TRP A 246 8.01 -7.22 5.87
N LYS A 247 8.64 -7.38 7.05
CA LYS A 247 8.29 -6.65 8.26
C LYS A 247 8.63 -5.19 8.13
N GLN A 248 9.76 -4.87 7.48
CA GLN A 248 10.12 -3.49 7.21
C GLN A 248 9.15 -2.82 6.24
N HIS A 249 8.74 -3.51 5.18
CA HIS A 249 7.68 -3.02 4.30
C HIS A 249 6.37 -2.79 5.06
N LEU A 250 5.93 -3.78 5.85
CA LEU A 250 4.72 -3.65 6.67
C LEU A 250 4.83 -2.47 7.65
N TRP A 251 6.02 -2.21 8.20
CA TRP A 251 6.25 -1.11 9.12
C TRP A 251 6.18 0.26 8.44
N GLN A 252 6.79 0.41 7.26
CA GLN A 252 6.66 1.61 6.42
C GLN A 252 5.19 1.90 6.09
N ILE A 253 4.49 0.87 5.59
CA ILE A 253 3.09 0.94 5.20
C ILE A 253 2.21 1.32 6.39
N THR A 254 2.45 0.71 7.55
CA THR A 254 1.66 0.94 8.77
C THR A 254 1.66 2.41 9.10
N VAL A 255 2.83 3.03 9.27
CA VAL A 255 2.89 4.44 9.66
C VAL A 255 2.25 5.37 8.64
N MET A 256 2.26 5.02 7.35
CA MET A 256 1.72 5.85 6.27
C MET A 256 0.22 5.66 6.01
N SER A 257 -0.35 4.51 6.40
CA SER A 257 -1.71 4.12 6.02
C SER A 257 -2.77 4.44 7.08
N HIS A 258 -2.68 5.63 7.71
CA HIS A 258 -3.65 6.11 8.69
C HIS A 258 -4.40 7.38 8.27
N GLY A 259 -4.42 7.65 6.97
CA GLY A 259 -5.13 8.80 6.40
C GLY A 259 -4.60 10.12 6.95
N LEU A 260 -5.48 11.00 7.42
CA LEU A 260 -5.08 12.30 7.96
C LEU A 260 -4.21 12.19 9.21
N ASP A 261 -4.35 11.13 10.01
CA ASP A 261 -3.51 10.94 11.20
C ASP A 261 -2.05 10.71 10.81
N ALA A 262 -1.81 9.95 9.74
CA ALA A 262 -0.47 9.77 9.17
C ALA A 262 0.12 11.11 8.69
N MET A 263 -0.69 11.93 8.02
CA MET A 263 -0.24 13.24 7.56
C MET A 263 0.09 14.17 8.74
N GLN A 264 -0.67 14.11 9.83
CA GLN A 264 -0.39 14.90 11.03
C GLN A 264 0.94 14.52 11.69
N MET A 265 1.37 13.26 11.61
CA MET A 265 2.70 12.84 12.11
C MET A 265 3.85 13.52 11.36
N VAL A 266 3.69 13.79 10.06
CA VAL A 266 4.66 14.57 9.26
C VAL A 266 4.66 16.04 9.68
N GLY A 267 3.53 16.54 10.15
CA GLY A 267 3.37 17.91 10.64
C GLY A 267 4.44 18.31 11.67
N GLY A 268 4.87 19.57 11.61
CA GLY A 268 5.94 20.09 12.46
C GLY A 268 7.32 19.48 12.18
N ASN A 269 7.54 18.98 10.94
CA ASN A 269 8.74 18.28 10.48
C ASN A 269 9.01 16.99 11.27
N GLY A 270 7.98 16.16 11.43
CA GLY A 270 8.08 14.88 12.15
C GLY A 270 8.04 15.00 13.68
N ARG A 271 8.11 16.21 14.24
CA ARG A 271 8.10 16.40 15.71
C ARG A 271 6.81 15.93 16.38
N ARG A 272 5.68 16.03 15.66
CA ARG A 272 4.37 15.57 16.15
C ARG A 272 4.30 14.04 16.27
N ALA A 273 5.21 13.29 15.64
CA ALA A 273 5.30 11.84 15.82
C ALA A 273 5.49 11.42 17.27
N GLN A 274 6.08 12.27 18.13
CA GLN A 274 6.21 12.00 19.56
C GLN A 274 4.86 11.87 20.27
N GLU A 275 3.82 12.59 19.81
CA GLU A 275 2.44 12.47 20.31
C GLU A 275 1.88 11.06 20.05
N TRP A 276 2.40 10.37 19.04
CA TRP A 276 1.98 9.04 18.60
C TRP A 276 2.87 7.91 19.13
N LYS A 277 3.89 8.22 19.94
CA LYS A 277 4.91 7.25 20.36
C LYS A 277 4.32 5.95 20.92
N GLY A 278 3.35 6.05 21.82
CA GLY A 278 2.72 4.87 22.42
C GLY A 278 2.07 3.95 21.38
N GLN A 279 1.37 4.54 20.42
CA GLN A 279 0.71 3.81 19.34
C GLN A 279 1.71 3.23 18.34
N LEU A 280 2.74 4.00 17.97
CA LEU A 280 3.81 3.55 17.08
C LEU A 280 4.57 2.36 17.68
N VAL A 281 4.87 2.39 18.98
CA VAL A 281 5.47 1.26 19.70
C VAL A 281 4.55 0.05 19.66
N ALA A 282 3.26 0.23 19.96
CA ALA A 282 2.28 -0.86 19.94
C ALA A 282 2.19 -1.52 18.55
N TRP A 283 2.16 -0.74 17.47
CA TRP A 283 2.17 -1.26 16.10
C TRP A 283 3.47 -1.97 15.75
N ARG A 284 4.62 -1.39 16.09
CA ARG A 284 5.92 -2.01 15.84
C ARG A 284 6.03 -3.36 16.56
N ASP A 285 5.62 -3.42 17.83
CA ASP A 285 5.64 -4.64 18.61
C ASP A 285 4.69 -5.71 18.06
N ALA A 286 3.53 -5.30 17.52
CA ALA A 286 2.62 -6.22 16.83
C ALA A 286 3.28 -6.84 15.60
N ILE A 287 3.91 -6.04 14.75
CA ILE A 287 4.64 -6.52 13.56
C ILE A 287 5.79 -7.45 13.95
N ALA A 288 6.52 -7.12 15.02
CA ALA A 288 7.65 -7.92 15.49
C ALA A 288 7.21 -9.37 15.83
N ARG A 289 6.02 -9.53 16.41
CA ARG A 289 5.44 -10.83 16.79
C ARG A 289 4.85 -11.64 15.64
N MET A 290 4.73 -11.08 14.44
CA MET A 290 4.16 -11.80 13.29
C MET A 290 5.18 -12.78 12.69
N ASP A 291 4.69 -13.96 12.27
CA ASP A 291 5.55 -15.03 11.74
C ASP A 291 5.71 -15.01 10.22
N ALA A 292 4.73 -14.47 9.47
CA ALA A 292 4.75 -14.40 8.02
C ALA A 292 3.82 -13.32 7.48
N SER A 293 4.03 -12.95 6.21
CA SER A 293 3.06 -12.22 5.41
C SER A 293 2.67 -13.01 4.15
N ASN A 294 1.44 -12.82 3.71
CA ASN A 294 0.95 -13.38 2.46
C ASN A 294 1.06 -12.34 1.35
N LYS A 295 1.63 -12.76 0.22
CA LYS A 295 1.62 -12.00 -1.03
C LYS A 295 0.55 -12.54 -1.97
N VAL A 296 -0.10 -11.63 -2.67
CA VAL A 296 -1.07 -11.91 -3.73
C VAL A 296 -0.39 -11.64 -5.07
N SER A 297 -0.42 -12.62 -5.96
CA SER A 297 0.09 -12.48 -7.32
C SER A 297 -1.02 -12.04 -8.26
N VAL A 298 -0.73 -11.04 -9.10
CA VAL A 298 -1.59 -10.58 -10.19
C VAL A 298 -0.75 -10.59 -11.46
N GLY A 299 -0.88 -11.63 -12.27
CA GLY A 299 0.05 -11.89 -13.38
C GLY A 299 1.51 -11.95 -12.87
N PRO A 300 2.44 -11.18 -13.46
CA PRO A 300 3.85 -11.16 -13.01
C PRO A 300 4.10 -10.30 -11.76
N CYS A 301 3.16 -9.43 -11.39
CA CYS A 301 3.30 -8.49 -10.27
C CYS A 301 2.82 -9.12 -8.96
N ARG A 302 3.31 -8.60 -7.82
CA ARG A 302 2.92 -9.08 -6.49
C ARG A 302 2.64 -7.92 -5.56
N THR A 303 1.58 -8.04 -4.76
CA THR A 303 1.27 -7.13 -3.66
C THR A 303 1.05 -7.92 -2.37
N TYR A 304 0.77 -7.26 -1.25
CA TYR A 304 0.36 -7.92 -0.02
C TYR A 304 -1.16 -7.99 0.11
N GLU A 305 -1.65 -8.92 0.94
CA GLU A 305 -3.07 -8.96 1.26
C GLU A 305 -3.54 -7.71 2.02
N PHE A 306 -2.67 -7.14 2.85
CA PHE A 306 -2.87 -5.85 3.49
C PHE A 306 -2.58 -4.69 2.50
N PRO A 307 -3.07 -3.46 2.79
CA PRO A 307 -2.88 -2.32 1.89
C PRO A 307 -1.40 -2.05 1.64
N TYR A 308 -0.96 -2.05 0.38
CA TYR A 308 0.43 -1.77 0.02
C TYR A 308 0.46 -0.92 -1.23
N LEU A 309 0.42 0.41 -1.05
CA LEU A 309 0.21 1.36 -2.14
C LEU A 309 1.19 1.16 -3.30
N LYS A 310 2.49 1.01 -3.01
CA LYS A 310 3.51 0.79 -4.05
C LYS A 310 3.24 -0.49 -4.86
N GLY A 311 3.10 -1.63 -4.20
CA GLY A 311 2.82 -2.89 -4.89
C GLY A 311 1.48 -2.91 -5.61
N ASP A 312 0.49 -2.18 -5.11
CA ASP A 312 -0.80 -2.02 -5.79
C ASP A 312 -0.67 -1.12 -7.04
N ILE A 313 0.18 -0.09 -7.02
CA ILE A 313 0.53 0.73 -8.20
C ILE A 313 1.29 -0.10 -9.24
N GLU A 314 2.32 -0.87 -8.83
CA GLU A 314 3.10 -1.75 -9.71
C GLU A 314 2.21 -2.77 -10.45
N ILE A 315 1.09 -3.20 -9.86
CA ILE A 315 0.11 -4.05 -10.54
C ILE A 315 -0.58 -3.31 -11.70
N LEU A 316 -0.83 -2.01 -11.60
CA LEU A 316 -1.56 -1.25 -12.62
C LEU A 316 -0.64 -0.71 -13.71
N ILE A 317 0.50 -0.12 -13.33
CA ILE A 317 1.41 0.53 -14.27
C ILE A 317 2.68 -0.30 -14.58
N GLY A 318 2.87 -1.44 -13.91
CA GLY A 318 4.03 -2.31 -14.11
C GLY A 318 5.28 -1.79 -13.39
N PRO A 319 6.30 -2.64 -13.21
CA PRO A 319 7.60 -2.18 -12.73
C PRO A 319 8.29 -1.33 -13.80
N TRP A 320 9.01 -0.30 -13.34
CA TRP A 320 9.94 0.49 -14.17
C TRP A 320 11.21 -0.29 -14.51
#